data_AF-A0A933VIK2-F1
#
_entry.id   AF-A0A933VIK2-F1
#
_cell.length_a   1.000
_cell.length_b   1.000
_cell.length_c   1.000
_cell.angle_alpha   90.00
_cell.angle_beta   90.00
_cell.angle_gamma   90.00
#
_symmetry.space_group_name_H-M   'P 1'
#
loop_
_entity.id
_entity.type
_entity.pdbx_description
1 polymer ?
#
loop_
_entity_poly.entity_id
_entity_poly.type
_entity_poly.pdbx_seq_one_letter_code
_entity_poly.pdbx_strand_id
1 'polypeptide(L)'
;GRGGDHRDALAHGDGGEAGLHPSNIHDNAYAIGSIDFTGDMPVILGPDGPSLGGFVCPATIVQAELWKVGQLKPGDRVRFRCIGIEDANRLEQVQNQAIATFTSNTVNLFKTRIPGTDATPILAQQPEADAHVAVTYRQAGDKNLLVEYGPLVLDLNLRFRVHALMQWLQTAQRPGILDLTPGIRSLQVHYDSTVISQAALLETLRAAEAELPAITDMRVPSRIVHLPLSWDDPSTRLAIEKYMQSVRKDAPWCPSNIEFIRRINGLDNIEQVKDIVFNASYLVMGLGDVYLGAPVATPLDPRHRLVTTKYNPARTWTPENAVGIGGAYMCVYGMEGPGGYQFVGRTIQMWNRHHQTTDFTDGKQWLLRFFDQIRFYPVGAEELMQMREDFPLGKFKLRIEETELDLAEYNRFLAENTTSITTFKQNQQAAFDAERDRWIATGQAQYSADPAGDAASSDAGLALPEGCIAIAASVTGSVWAVNVKPGEHVSDGQTLIVVEAMKMEIGIEADGAGVVEEILCTPGSSVSAGQALIILRPDV
;
A
#
# COMPACT_ATOMS: atom_id res chain seq x y z
N GLY A 1 37.11 11.75 3.26
CA GLY A 1 36.69 10.64 4.12
C GLY A 1 35.77 11.14 5.22
N ARG A 2 34.49 10.78 5.12
CA ARG A 2 33.44 10.72 6.16
C ARG A 2 32.13 10.43 5.41
N GLY A 3 32.01 9.22 4.87
CA GLY A 3 30.72 8.62 4.55
C GLY A 3 30.16 8.14 5.87
N GLY A 4 29.36 8.98 6.53
CA GLY A 4 28.59 8.59 7.69
C GLY A 4 27.34 7.87 7.21
N ASP A 5 27.25 6.58 7.55
CA ASP A 5 26.05 5.76 7.45
C ASP A 5 24.99 6.36 8.39
N HIS A 6 24.30 7.41 7.93
CA HIS A 6 23.15 7.98 8.63
C HIS A 6 21.93 7.13 8.30
N ARG A 7 21.88 5.92 8.89
CA ARG A 7 20.64 5.16 8.96
C ARG A 7 19.71 5.88 9.93
N ASP A 8 18.48 6.08 9.51
CA ASP A 8 17.46 6.75 10.29
C ASP A 8 17.20 5.96 11.58
N ALA A 9 17.51 6.57 12.73
CA ALA A 9 17.22 5.98 14.03
C ALA A 9 15.71 6.08 14.30
N LEU A 10 14.97 5.02 13.99
CA LEU A 10 13.55 4.90 14.33
C LEU A 10 13.39 4.81 15.87
N ALA A 11 12.39 5.51 16.42
CA ALA A 11 12.21 5.66 17.87
C ALA A 11 11.64 4.42 18.59
N HIS A 12 11.13 3.44 17.83
CA HIS A 12 10.54 2.19 18.33
C HIS A 12 11.29 0.97 17.80
N GLY A 13 11.25 -0.14 18.53
CA GLY A 13 11.95 -1.38 18.16
C GLY A 13 11.25 -2.21 17.07
N ASP A 14 9.92 -2.07 16.93
CA ASP A 14 9.07 -2.69 15.91
C ASP A 14 7.72 -1.94 15.81
N GLY A 15 6.86 -2.34 14.86
CA GLY A 15 5.50 -1.80 14.65
C GLY A 15 4.38 -2.61 15.30
N GLY A 16 4.69 -3.57 16.19
CA GLY A 16 3.71 -4.42 16.87
C GLY A 16 2.76 -5.18 15.93
N GLU A 17 1.46 -5.17 16.24
CA GLU A 17 0.40 -5.85 15.45
C GLU A 17 0.25 -5.30 14.01
N ALA A 18 0.84 -4.13 13.70
CA ALA A 18 0.84 -3.57 12.34
C ALA A 18 1.98 -4.11 11.45
N GLY A 19 3.01 -4.72 12.03
CA GLY A 19 4.14 -5.30 11.31
C GLY A 19 5.47 -5.21 12.06
N LEU A 20 6.44 -6.01 11.63
CA LEU A 20 7.77 -6.10 12.26
C LEU A 20 8.64 -4.86 12.06
N HIS A 21 8.47 -4.14 10.95
CA HIS A 21 9.33 -3.01 10.64
C HIS A 21 8.90 -1.80 11.49
N PRO A 22 9.82 -1.01 12.07
CA PRO A 22 9.41 0.14 12.89
C PRO A 22 8.77 1.28 12.11
N SER A 23 8.82 1.23 10.77
CA SER A 23 8.01 2.12 9.93
C SER A 23 6.56 1.66 9.78
N ASN A 24 6.22 0.45 10.20
CA ASN A 24 4.85 -0.05 10.16
C ASN A 24 3.98 0.64 11.20
N ILE A 25 2.79 1.07 10.77
CA ILE A 25 1.74 1.62 11.61
C ILE A 25 0.41 0.98 11.25
N HIS A 26 -0.55 1.04 12.17
CA HIS A 26 -1.93 0.71 11.85
C HIS A 26 -2.41 1.61 10.71
N ASP A 27 -2.92 0.96 9.66
CA ASP A 27 -3.08 1.61 8.37
C ASP A 27 -3.95 2.88 8.47
N ASN A 28 -3.44 3.96 7.89
CA ASN A 28 -4.08 5.27 7.87
C ASN A 28 -4.08 5.85 6.45
N ALA A 29 -4.83 6.94 6.28
CA ALA A 29 -4.91 7.62 5.00
C ALA A 29 -3.68 8.49 4.74
N TYR A 30 -3.18 8.43 3.51
CA TYR A 30 -2.10 9.25 2.99
C TYR A 30 -2.62 10.46 2.23
N ALA A 31 -1.86 11.56 2.29
CA ALA A 31 -2.10 12.71 1.45
C ALA A 31 -1.28 12.61 0.16
N ILE A 32 -1.79 13.15 -0.95
CA ILE A 32 -0.99 13.35 -2.17
C ILE A 32 0.24 14.20 -1.81
N GLY A 33 1.41 13.75 -2.23
CA GLY A 33 2.70 14.35 -1.89
C GLY A 33 3.35 13.81 -0.63
N SER A 34 2.73 12.87 0.08
CA SER A 34 3.34 12.29 1.28
C SER A 34 4.63 11.55 0.92
N ILE A 35 5.64 11.68 1.77
CA ILE A 35 6.89 10.94 1.68
C ILE A 35 6.71 9.70 2.55
N ASP A 36 6.40 8.58 1.94
CA ASP A 36 6.04 7.33 2.61
C ASP A 36 7.26 6.42 2.80
N PHE A 37 7.48 5.90 4.01
CA PHE A 37 8.61 5.04 4.35
C PHE A 37 8.23 3.55 4.27
N THR A 38 8.25 2.99 3.06
CA THR A 38 8.01 1.57 2.81
C THR A 38 9.19 0.72 3.27
N GLY A 39 9.26 0.45 4.57
CA GLY A 39 10.47 -0.08 5.21
C GLY A 39 11.52 1.02 5.38
N ASP A 40 12.74 0.77 4.90
CA ASP A 40 13.88 1.71 4.94
C ASP A 40 13.98 2.60 3.68
N MET A 41 13.10 2.40 2.70
CA MET A 41 13.11 3.16 1.44
C MET A 41 11.94 4.14 1.37
N PRO A 42 12.20 5.46 1.31
CA PRO A 42 11.16 6.46 1.13
C PRO A 42 10.68 6.56 -0.32
N VAL A 43 9.40 6.82 -0.52
CA VAL A 43 8.77 7.09 -1.82
C VAL A 43 7.84 8.30 -1.71
N ILE A 44 7.85 9.18 -2.72
CA ILE A 44 6.88 10.30 -2.77
C ILE A 44 5.61 9.80 -3.45
N LEU A 45 4.48 9.92 -2.76
CA LEU A 45 3.17 9.49 -3.28
C LEU A 45 2.62 10.55 -4.24
N GLY A 46 2.54 10.24 -5.52
CA GLY A 46 1.92 11.11 -6.53
C GLY A 46 0.39 11.07 -6.53
N PRO A 47 -0.27 11.74 -7.49
CA PRO A 47 -1.73 11.71 -7.63
C PRO A 47 -2.32 10.30 -7.87
N ASP A 48 -1.57 9.43 -8.55
CA ASP A 48 -1.91 8.01 -8.73
C ASP A 48 -1.37 7.13 -7.59
N GLY A 49 -0.98 7.75 -6.47
CA GLY A 49 -0.44 7.10 -5.30
C GLY A 49 -1.50 6.35 -4.48
N PRO A 50 -1.06 5.45 -3.58
CA PRO A 50 -1.93 4.76 -2.65
C PRO A 50 -2.67 5.75 -1.73
N SER A 51 -3.93 5.45 -1.39
CA SER A 51 -4.74 6.28 -0.49
C SER A 51 -4.65 5.86 0.96
N LEU A 52 -4.66 4.54 1.24
CA LEU A 52 -4.59 3.99 2.60
C LEU A 52 -3.40 3.03 2.64
N GLY A 53 -2.63 3.07 3.72
CA GLY A 53 -1.50 2.16 3.92
C GLY A 53 -0.92 2.21 5.33
N GLY A 54 -0.02 1.29 5.61
CA GLY A 54 0.48 1.03 6.97
C GLY A 54 1.96 1.28 7.14
N PHE A 55 2.41 2.42 6.62
CA PHE A 55 3.77 2.95 6.75
C PHE A 55 3.73 4.43 7.17
N VAL A 56 4.74 4.89 7.91
CA VAL A 56 4.82 6.27 8.38
C VAL A 56 5.15 7.26 7.25
N CYS A 57 4.50 8.43 7.29
CA CYS A 57 4.80 9.57 6.43
C CYS A 57 5.31 10.77 7.28
N PRO A 58 6.63 11.02 7.37
CA PRO A 58 7.15 12.14 8.18
C PRO A 58 6.88 13.53 7.61
N ALA A 59 6.61 13.66 6.31
CA ALA A 59 6.32 14.93 5.65
C ALA A 59 5.46 14.75 4.39
N THR A 60 4.85 15.85 3.95
CA THR A 60 4.06 15.92 2.72
C THR A 60 4.52 17.13 1.92
N ILE A 61 4.78 16.93 0.62
CA ILE A 61 5.08 18.02 -0.31
C ILE A 61 3.83 18.89 -0.43
N VAL A 62 4.00 20.20 -0.22
CA VAL A 62 2.86 21.14 -0.28
C VAL A 62 2.30 21.25 -1.68
N GLN A 63 1.01 21.53 -1.81
CA GLN A 63 0.29 21.58 -3.10
C GLN A 63 1.03 22.42 -4.15
N ALA A 64 1.49 23.61 -3.76
CA ALA A 64 2.18 24.54 -4.65
C ALA A 64 3.57 24.05 -5.13
N GLU A 65 4.13 23.02 -4.52
CA GLU A 65 5.47 22.50 -4.82
C GLU A 65 5.42 21.12 -5.50
N LEU A 66 4.25 20.47 -5.56
CA LEU A 66 4.07 19.13 -6.16
C LEU A 66 4.52 19.05 -7.62
N TRP A 67 4.37 20.14 -8.39
CA TRP A 67 4.80 20.17 -9.80
C TRP A 67 6.29 19.86 -9.98
N LYS A 68 7.14 20.18 -8.99
CA LYS A 68 8.58 19.90 -9.03
C LYS A 68 8.85 18.39 -9.00
N VAL A 69 8.04 17.64 -8.26
CA VAL A 69 8.12 16.17 -8.19
C VAL A 69 7.82 15.58 -9.57
N GLY A 70 6.83 16.13 -10.29
CA GLY A 70 6.49 15.72 -11.65
C GLY A 70 7.56 16.04 -12.71
N GLN A 71 8.67 16.69 -12.35
CA GLN A 71 9.81 16.96 -13.22
C GLN A 71 11.04 16.10 -12.91
N LEU A 72 11.00 15.30 -11.84
CA LEU A 72 12.15 14.49 -11.42
C LEU A 72 12.42 13.34 -12.40
N LYS A 73 13.70 13.04 -12.58
CA LYS A 73 14.22 11.90 -13.35
C LYS A 73 15.15 11.05 -12.48
N PRO A 74 15.33 9.75 -12.79
CA PRO A 74 16.33 8.94 -12.11
C PRO A 74 17.70 9.62 -12.13
N GLY A 75 18.36 9.70 -10.97
CA GLY A 75 19.64 10.38 -10.77
C GLY A 75 19.55 11.83 -10.27
N ASP A 76 18.37 12.46 -10.30
CA ASP A 76 18.19 13.80 -9.76
C ASP A 76 18.43 13.85 -8.24
N ARG A 77 18.94 14.99 -7.76
CA ARG A 77 19.19 15.23 -6.33
C ARG A 77 18.22 16.28 -5.80
N VAL A 78 17.45 15.91 -4.78
CA VAL A 78 16.48 16.80 -4.12
C VAL A 78 16.87 17.11 -2.69
N ARG A 79 16.41 18.25 -2.18
CA ARG A 79 16.50 18.62 -0.76
C ARG A 79 15.17 19.18 -0.29
N PHE A 80 14.51 18.48 0.62
CA PHE A 80 13.27 18.95 1.23
C PHE A 80 13.53 20.12 2.19
N ARG A 81 12.63 21.10 2.18
CA ARG A 81 12.64 22.25 3.09
C ARG A 81 11.33 22.28 3.86
N CYS A 82 11.39 22.23 5.18
CA CYS A 82 10.21 22.37 6.03
C CYS A 82 9.73 23.83 5.98
N ILE A 83 8.44 24.05 5.78
CA ILE A 83 7.82 25.38 5.74
C ILE A 83 6.56 25.40 6.61
N GLY A 84 6.09 26.59 6.99
CA GLY A 84 4.86 26.75 7.76
C GLY A 84 3.60 26.66 6.90
N ILE A 85 2.46 26.38 7.53
CA ILE A 85 1.16 26.32 6.86
C ILE A 85 0.77 27.66 6.21
N GLU A 86 1.10 28.81 6.83
CA GLU A 86 0.81 30.12 6.22
C GLU A 86 1.64 30.37 4.96
N ASP A 87 2.90 29.90 4.95
CA ASP A 87 3.78 30.02 3.81
C ASP A 87 3.34 29.11 2.66
N ALA A 88 2.91 27.88 2.97
CA ALA A 88 2.34 26.95 1.99
C ALA A 88 1.09 27.53 1.31
N ASN A 89 0.15 28.06 2.11
CA ASN A 89 -1.06 28.71 1.59
C ASN A 89 -0.73 29.97 0.75
N ARG A 90 0.29 30.74 1.15
CA ARG A 90 0.74 31.91 0.37
C ARG A 90 1.31 31.50 -0.99
N LEU A 91 2.08 30.41 -1.05
CA LEU A 91 2.62 29.89 -2.31
C LEU A 91 1.50 29.53 -3.28
N GLU A 92 0.48 28.83 -2.80
CA GLU A 92 -0.69 28.47 -3.62
C GLU A 92 -1.47 29.71 -4.07
N GLN A 93 -1.71 30.67 -3.17
CA GLN A 93 -2.41 31.92 -3.51
C GLN A 93 -1.68 32.70 -4.61
N VAL A 94 -0.35 32.79 -4.55
CA VAL A 94 0.44 33.46 -5.59
C VAL A 94 0.36 32.70 -6.92
N GLN A 95 0.40 31.36 -6.90
CA GLN A 95 0.23 30.56 -8.12
C GLN A 95 -1.15 30.74 -8.74
N ASN A 96 -2.22 30.69 -7.94
CA ASN A 96 -3.58 30.90 -8.39
C ASN A 96 -3.78 32.31 -8.96
N GLN A 97 -3.22 33.33 -8.30
CA GLN A 97 -3.23 34.70 -8.79
C GLN A 97 -2.47 34.83 -10.11
N ALA A 98 -1.31 34.18 -10.24
CA ALA A 98 -0.52 34.21 -11.47
C ALA A 98 -1.27 33.58 -12.64
N ILE A 99 -1.95 32.45 -12.41
CA ILE A 99 -2.81 31.79 -13.41
C ILE A 99 -3.99 32.70 -13.78
N ALA A 100 -4.68 33.28 -12.79
CA ALA A 100 -5.87 34.11 -13.04
C ALA A 100 -5.55 35.43 -13.77
N THR A 101 -4.38 36.01 -13.51
CA THR A 101 -4.00 37.34 -14.02
C THR A 101 -2.97 37.29 -15.16
N PHE A 102 -2.37 36.13 -15.41
CA PHE A 102 -1.23 35.96 -16.32
C PHE A 102 -0.03 36.87 -15.95
N THR A 103 0.11 37.22 -14.67
CA THR A 103 1.24 37.99 -14.15
C THR A 103 2.05 37.19 -13.14
N SER A 104 3.37 37.18 -13.28
CA SER A 104 4.26 36.44 -12.38
C SER A 104 4.90 37.37 -11.36
N ASN A 105 4.85 37.00 -10.08
CA ASN A 105 5.56 37.67 -9.00
C ASN A 105 6.62 36.72 -8.42
N THR A 106 7.88 36.93 -8.77
CA THR A 106 9.01 36.14 -8.25
C THR A 106 9.56 36.78 -6.98
N VAL A 107 9.03 36.37 -5.83
CA VAL A 107 9.56 36.75 -4.50
C VAL A 107 9.90 35.46 -3.75
N ASN A 108 10.86 35.52 -2.83
CA ASN A 108 11.05 34.43 -1.87
C ASN A 108 9.89 34.46 -0.86
N LEU A 109 8.98 33.49 -0.96
CA LEU A 109 7.68 33.54 -0.28
C LEU A 109 7.61 32.77 1.03
N PHE A 110 8.69 32.08 1.45
CA PHE A 110 8.67 31.24 2.63
C PHE A 110 9.96 31.28 3.46
N LYS A 111 9.83 30.92 4.73
CA LYS A 111 10.96 30.71 5.64
C LYS A 111 11.11 29.22 5.92
N THR A 112 12.32 28.69 5.71
CA THR A 112 12.64 27.32 6.11
C THR A 112 12.60 27.19 7.64
N ARG A 113 11.88 26.19 8.14
CA ARG A 113 11.80 25.77 9.54
C ARG A 113 12.65 24.52 9.77
N ILE A 114 12.90 24.19 11.03
CA ILE A 114 13.66 23.04 11.52
C ILE A 114 12.71 22.13 12.32
N PRO A 115 12.39 20.93 11.80
CA PRO A 115 11.58 19.93 12.51
C PRO A 115 12.11 19.66 13.92
N GLY A 116 11.20 19.61 14.90
CA GLY A 116 11.53 19.38 16.31
C GLY A 116 12.09 20.60 17.06
N THR A 117 12.40 21.70 16.35
CA THR A 117 12.86 22.97 16.96
C THR A 117 11.78 24.05 16.89
N ASP A 118 11.41 24.46 15.67
CA ASP A 118 10.40 25.51 15.41
C ASP A 118 9.28 25.02 14.48
N ALA A 119 9.22 23.71 14.24
CA ALA A 119 8.12 23.03 13.55
C ALA A 119 7.80 21.69 14.23
N THR A 120 6.52 21.43 14.44
CA THR A 120 5.98 20.15 14.92
C THR A 120 4.81 19.74 14.03
N PRO A 121 4.66 18.45 13.68
CA PRO A 121 3.46 17.97 13.00
C PRO A 121 2.26 17.85 13.96
N ILE A 122 2.48 17.86 15.28
CA ILE A 122 1.40 17.76 16.28
C ILE A 122 0.81 19.15 16.49
N LEU A 123 -0.43 19.33 16.03
CA LEU A 123 -1.18 20.60 16.13
C LEU A 123 -1.83 20.76 17.50
N ALA A 124 -2.39 19.68 18.03
CA ALA A 124 -2.97 19.62 19.37
C ALA A 124 -3.03 18.17 19.86
N GLN A 125 -3.10 18.01 21.18
CA GLN A 125 -3.37 16.72 21.83
C GLN A 125 -4.37 16.93 22.96
N GLN A 126 -5.32 16.01 23.07
CA GLN A 126 -6.13 15.85 24.27
C GLN A 126 -5.74 14.52 24.93
N PRO A 127 -5.35 14.51 26.21
CA PRO A 127 -5.12 13.27 26.92
C PRO A 127 -6.43 12.51 27.11
N GLU A 128 -6.32 11.23 27.46
CA GLU A 128 -7.46 10.43 27.91
C GLU A 128 -8.06 11.05 29.19
N ALA A 129 -9.39 11.15 29.25
CA ALA A 129 -10.10 11.72 30.39
C ALA A 129 -11.49 11.07 30.52
N ASP A 130 -11.76 10.40 31.65
CA ASP A 130 -13.00 9.71 31.98
C ASP A 130 -13.63 8.91 30.81
N ALA A 131 -14.58 9.49 30.09
CA ALA A 131 -15.31 8.89 28.96
C ALA A 131 -14.72 9.20 27.57
N HIS A 132 -13.62 9.96 27.50
CA HIS A 132 -13.00 10.42 26.27
C HIS A 132 -11.67 9.72 26.02
N VAL A 133 -11.57 9.11 24.83
CA VAL A 133 -10.32 8.54 24.31
C VAL A 133 -9.33 9.68 24.03
N ALA A 134 -8.04 9.44 24.27
CA ALA A 134 -6.97 10.37 23.88
C ALA A 134 -7.03 10.69 22.37
N VAL A 135 -6.79 11.94 21.97
CA VAL A 135 -6.80 12.37 20.56
C VAL A 135 -5.55 13.16 20.25
N THR A 136 -4.91 12.84 19.13
CA THR A 136 -3.81 13.62 18.56
C THR A 136 -4.22 14.17 17.21
N TYR A 137 -4.10 15.49 17.03
CA TYR A 137 -4.35 16.16 15.76
C TYR A 137 -3.01 16.46 15.10
N ARG A 138 -2.80 15.92 13.90
CA ARG A 138 -1.55 16.08 13.13
C ARG A 138 -1.79 16.84 11.84
N GLN A 139 -0.81 17.65 11.48
CA GLN A 139 -0.69 18.19 10.13
C GLN A 139 -0.30 17.06 9.17
N ALA A 140 -1.04 16.92 8.06
CA ALA A 140 -0.80 15.92 7.02
C ALA A 140 -0.66 16.60 5.63
N GLY A 141 0.25 17.56 5.55
CA GLY A 141 0.36 18.49 4.41
C GLY A 141 -0.47 19.77 4.60
N ASP A 142 -0.54 20.59 3.56
CA ASP A 142 -1.25 21.87 3.56
C ASP A 142 -2.75 21.74 3.27
N LYS A 143 -3.18 20.58 2.77
CA LYS A 143 -4.56 20.26 2.38
C LYS A 143 -5.23 19.22 3.27
N ASN A 144 -4.51 18.61 4.21
CA ASN A 144 -5.09 17.55 5.06
C ASN A 144 -4.72 17.72 6.53
N LEU A 145 -5.64 17.30 7.40
CA LEU A 145 -5.44 17.16 8.83
C LEU A 145 -5.79 15.73 9.24
N LEU A 146 -4.91 15.08 10.01
CA LEU A 146 -5.10 13.72 10.48
C LEU A 146 -5.48 13.72 11.97
N VAL A 147 -6.63 13.14 12.29
CA VAL A 147 -7.11 12.92 13.66
C VAL A 147 -6.79 11.48 14.05
N GLU A 148 -6.10 11.26 15.17
CA GLU A 148 -5.67 9.95 15.64
C GLU A 148 -6.20 9.66 17.05
N TYR A 149 -6.83 8.49 17.26
CA TYR A 149 -7.45 8.11 18.53
C TYR A 149 -6.66 7.06 19.31
N GLY A 150 -6.45 7.27 20.60
CA GLY A 150 -5.94 6.27 21.54
C GLY A 150 -4.48 5.85 21.30
N PRO A 151 -4.01 4.75 21.90
CA PRO A 151 -2.69 4.20 21.64
C PRO A 151 -2.59 3.54 20.25
N LEU A 152 -1.37 3.18 19.83
CA LEU A 152 -1.10 2.45 18.59
C LEU A 152 -1.44 0.96 18.77
N VAL A 153 -2.74 0.65 18.81
CA VAL A 153 -3.28 -0.71 18.96
C VAL A 153 -4.42 -0.96 17.97
N LEU A 154 -4.64 -2.23 17.62
CA LEU A 154 -5.81 -2.65 16.85
C LEU A 154 -7.02 -2.84 17.79
N ASP A 155 -7.80 -1.78 17.95
CA ASP A 155 -9.02 -1.75 18.76
C ASP A 155 -10.22 -1.21 17.97
N LEU A 156 -11.29 -2.02 17.89
CA LEU A 156 -12.52 -1.68 17.18
C LEU A 156 -13.24 -0.50 17.84
N ASN A 157 -13.08 -0.29 19.16
CA ASN A 157 -13.63 0.86 19.85
C ASN A 157 -13.08 2.18 19.26
N LEU A 158 -11.78 2.23 18.97
CA LEU A 158 -11.15 3.38 18.30
C LEU A 158 -11.72 3.59 16.90
N ARG A 159 -11.97 2.51 16.15
CA ARG A 159 -12.57 2.61 14.80
C ARG A 159 -14.03 3.09 14.83
N PHE A 160 -14.79 2.71 15.85
CA PHE A 160 -16.14 3.22 16.06
C PHE A 160 -16.13 4.71 16.42
N ARG A 161 -15.16 5.16 17.23
CA ARG A 161 -14.98 6.59 17.49
C ARG A 161 -14.63 7.39 16.23
N VAL A 162 -13.74 6.87 15.39
CA VAL A 162 -13.46 7.42 14.04
C VAL A 162 -14.75 7.53 13.22
N HIS A 163 -15.61 6.51 13.27
CA HIS A 163 -16.87 6.53 12.53
C HIS A 163 -17.84 7.59 13.06
N ALA A 164 -17.96 7.74 14.37
CA ALA A 164 -18.79 8.77 14.99
C ALA A 164 -18.37 10.17 14.53
N LEU A 165 -17.06 10.47 14.53
CA LEU A 165 -16.54 11.74 14.00
C LEU A 165 -16.85 11.91 12.51
N MET A 166 -16.62 10.86 11.71
CA MET A 166 -16.91 10.89 10.28
C MET A 166 -18.38 11.19 10.01
N GLN A 167 -19.31 10.53 10.69
CA GLN A 167 -20.75 10.77 10.55
C GLN A 167 -21.12 12.19 10.98
N TRP A 168 -20.61 12.67 12.11
CA TRP A 168 -20.88 14.03 12.58
C TRP A 168 -20.43 15.10 11.57
N LEU A 169 -19.27 14.92 10.94
CA LEU A 169 -18.77 15.83 9.90
C LEU A 169 -19.62 15.75 8.62
N GLN A 170 -20.04 14.55 8.21
CA GLN A 170 -20.87 14.35 7.02
C GLN A 170 -22.27 14.95 7.16
N THR A 171 -22.91 14.79 8.32
CA THR A 171 -24.25 15.35 8.57
C THR A 171 -24.25 16.87 8.57
N ALA A 172 -23.17 17.51 9.04
CA ALA A 172 -23.08 18.96 9.13
C ALA A 172 -22.77 19.67 7.79
N GLN A 173 -22.34 18.94 6.74
CA GLN A 173 -21.95 19.48 5.42
C GLN A 173 -21.14 20.79 5.51
N ARG A 174 -20.06 20.76 6.30
CA ARG A 174 -19.31 21.99 6.64
C ARG A 174 -18.55 22.55 5.43
N PRO A 175 -18.71 23.85 5.09
CA PRO A 175 -17.97 24.46 3.99
C PRO A 175 -16.46 24.31 4.15
N GLY A 176 -15.79 23.94 3.05
CA GLY A 176 -14.35 23.78 2.99
C GLY A 176 -13.83 22.37 3.31
N ILE A 177 -14.66 21.46 3.85
CA ILE A 177 -14.31 20.03 3.92
C ILE A 177 -14.66 19.41 2.57
N LEU A 178 -13.68 18.75 1.93
CA LEU A 178 -13.81 18.14 0.62
C LEU A 178 -14.14 16.65 0.76
N ASP A 179 -13.28 15.89 1.44
CA ASP A 179 -13.40 14.45 1.59
C ASP A 179 -12.95 13.98 2.99
N LEU A 180 -13.42 12.80 3.39
CA LEU A 180 -13.12 12.16 4.66
C LEU A 180 -12.68 10.72 4.42
N THR A 181 -11.46 10.39 4.84
CA THR A 181 -10.88 9.05 4.63
C THR A 181 -10.57 8.41 5.99
N PRO A 182 -11.36 7.41 6.43
CA PRO A 182 -11.09 6.71 7.68
C PRO A 182 -9.96 5.69 7.51
N GLY A 183 -9.03 5.70 8.46
CA GLY A 183 -8.08 4.61 8.71
C GLY A 183 -8.56 3.68 9.83
N ILE A 184 -7.65 2.88 10.37
CA ILE A 184 -7.97 1.94 11.48
C ILE A 184 -8.35 2.70 12.76
N ARG A 185 -7.52 3.67 13.17
CA ARG A 185 -7.69 4.46 14.39
C ARG A 185 -7.58 5.96 14.13
N SER A 186 -7.80 6.37 12.88
CA SER A 186 -7.63 7.75 12.47
C SER A 186 -8.67 8.19 11.43
N LEU A 187 -8.90 9.49 11.33
CA LEU A 187 -9.65 10.12 10.25
C LEU A 187 -8.80 11.19 9.59
N GLN A 188 -8.55 11.08 8.29
CA GLN A 188 -7.99 12.18 7.52
C GLN A 188 -9.12 13.06 6.99
N VAL A 189 -8.97 14.36 7.19
CA VAL A 189 -9.88 15.38 6.70
C VAL A 189 -9.17 16.14 5.59
N HIS A 190 -9.63 15.96 4.36
CA HIS A 190 -9.19 16.71 3.19
C HIS A 190 -10.00 18.01 3.11
N TYR A 191 -9.33 19.16 3.04
CA TYR A 191 -9.98 20.46 3.10
C TYR A 191 -9.41 21.45 2.09
N ASP A 192 -10.26 22.37 1.64
CA ASP A 192 -9.90 23.51 0.84
C ASP A 192 -9.36 24.63 1.75
N SER A 193 -8.04 24.78 1.77
CA SER A 193 -7.35 25.81 2.56
C SER A 193 -7.65 27.25 2.13
N THR A 194 -8.32 27.45 0.97
CA THR A 194 -8.80 28.77 0.53
C THR A 194 -10.17 29.13 1.13
N VAL A 195 -10.91 28.13 1.66
CA VAL A 195 -12.23 28.29 2.26
C VAL A 195 -12.16 28.22 3.78
N ILE A 196 -11.40 27.28 4.34
CA ILE A 196 -11.24 27.09 5.80
C ILE A 196 -9.76 27.02 6.17
N SER A 197 -9.35 27.77 7.20
CA SER A 197 -7.99 27.71 7.72
C SER A 197 -7.77 26.45 8.55
N GLN A 198 -6.52 25.96 8.62
CA GLN A 198 -6.15 24.82 9.48
C GLN A 198 -6.56 25.05 10.94
N ALA A 199 -6.38 26.27 11.46
CA ALA A 199 -6.78 26.62 12.82
C ALA A 199 -8.29 26.54 13.02
N ALA A 200 -9.11 27.04 12.08
CA ALA A 200 -10.56 26.96 12.16
C ALA A 200 -11.07 25.51 12.04
N LEU A 201 -10.43 24.70 11.18
CA LEU A 201 -10.72 23.28 11.08
C LEU A 201 -10.37 22.55 12.39
N LEU A 202 -9.21 22.82 12.97
CA LEU A 202 -8.80 22.23 14.24
C LEU A 202 -9.79 22.53 15.36
N GLU A 203 -10.22 23.79 15.51
CA GLU A 203 -11.22 24.16 16.52
C GLU A 203 -12.58 23.49 16.26
N THR A 204 -12.97 23.33 15.00
CA THR A 204 -14.17 22.55 14.64
C THR A 204 -14.06 21.09 15.08
N LEU A 205 -12.91 20.45 14.86
CA LEU A 205 -12.68 19.07 15.24
C LEU A 205 -12.60 18.88 16.76
N ARG A 206 -12.03 19.85 17.48
CA ARG A 206 -12.00 19.86 18.95
C ARG A 206 -13.39 20.05 19.55
N ALA A 207 -14.21 20.90 18.95
CA ALA A 207 -15.61 21.06 19.34
C ALA A 207 -16.42 19.79 19.09
N ALA A 208 -16.18 19.11 17.95
CA ALA A 208 -16.82 17.84 17.64
C ALA A 208 -16.61 16.80 18.76
N GLU A 209 -15.38 16.65 19.27
CA GLU A 209 -15.07 15.65 20.30
C GLU A 209 -15.93 15.78 21.57
N ALA A 210 -16.32 17.00 21.92
CA ALA A 210 -17.19 17.28 23.06
C ALA A 210 -18.65 16.92 22.81
N GLU A 211 -19.07 16.85 21.54
CA GLU A 211 -20.45 16.55 21.12
C GLU A 211 -20.64 15.08 20.71
N LEU A 212 -19.56 14.37 20.39
CA LEU A 212 -19.66 12.99 19.92
C LEU A 212 -20.24 12.06 20.99
N PRO A 213 -21.20 11.18 20.62
CA PRO A 213 -21.83 10.27 21.56
C PRO A 213 -20.83 9.25 22.12
N ALA A 214 -21.20 8.65 23.25
CA ALA A 214 -20.52 7.46 23.75
C ALA A 214 -20.66 6.32 22.73
N ILE A 215 -19.58 5.57 22.52
CA ILE A 215 -19.55 4.49 21.53
C ILE A 215 -20.05 3.16 22.07
N THR A 216 -20.20 3.02 23.38
CA THR A 216 -20.45 1.73 24.07
C THR A 216 -21.66 0.98 23.55
N ASP A 217 -22.72 1.70 23.15
CA ASP A 217 -23.97 1.14 22.64
C ASP A 217 -24.16 1.40 21.14
N MET A 218 -23.09 1.81 20.43
CA MET A 218 -23.16 2.06 19.00
C MET A 218 -23.40 0.77 18.23
N ARG A 219 -24.28 0.90 17.25
CA ARG A 219 -24.64 -0.11 16.28
C ARG A 219 -24.43 0.46 14.89
N VAL A 220 -23.81 -0.31 14.02
CA VAL A 220 -23.60 0.08 12.62
C VAL A 220 -24.17 -0.98 11.69
N PRO A 221 -24.83 -0.59 10.59
CA PRO A 221 -25.20 -1.53 9.54
C PRO A 221 -23.96 -2.29 9.05
N SER A 222 -24.09 -3.60 8.92
CA SER A 222 -22.98 -4.48 8.51
C SER A 222 -23.54 -5.54 7.57
N ARG A 223 -22.87 -5.79 6.45
CA ARG A 223 -23.24 -6.87 5.52
C ARG A 223 -22.27 -8.01 5.65
N ILE A 224 -22.74 -9.25 5.71
CA ILE A 224 -21.87 -10.42 5.57
C ILE A 224 -21.78 -10.75 4.08
N VAL A 225 -20.63 -10.49 3.48
CA VAL A 225 -20.33 -10.70 2.06
C VAL A 225 -19.56 -12.00 1.91
N HIS A 226 -20.21 -13.03 1.34
CA HIS A 226 -19.59 -14.34 1.13
C HIS A 226 -18.84 -14.36 -0.21
N LEU A 227 -17.52 -14.39 -0.18
CA LEU A 227 -16.66 -14.33 -1.36
C LEU A 227 -16.05 -15.71 -1.70
N PRO A 228 -16.02 -16.11 -2.98
CA PRO A 228 -15.26 -17.28 -3.40
C PRO A 228 -13.76 -17.03 -3.25
N LEU A 229 -13.00 -18.01 -2.75
CA LEU A 229 -11.54 -17.93 -2.66
C LEU A 229 -10.90 -19.18 -3.27
N SER A 230 -10.09 -18.97 -4.30
CA SER A 230 -9.14 -19.96 -4.81
C SER A 230 -7.91 -19.94 -3.90
N TRP A 231 -7.75 -20.99 -3.09
CA TRP A 231 -6.63 -21.14 -2.15
C TRP A 231 -5.33 -21.44 -2.89
N ASP A 232 -4.24 -20.76 -2.53
CA ASP A 232 -2.92 -20.91 -3.18
C ASP A 232 -2.98 -20.78 -4.73
N ASP A 233 -3.74 -19.77 -5.18
CA ASP A 233 -4.10 -19.58 -6.58
C ASP A 233 -2.88 -19.51 -7.52
N PRO A 234 -2.92 -20.12 -8.71
CA PRO A 234 -1.81 -20.10 -9.68
C PRO A 234 -1.25 -18.70 -9.97
N SER A 235 -2.11 -17.69 -10.03
CA SER A 235 -1.70 -16.31 -10.30
C SER A 235 -0.89 -15.70 -9.16
N THR A 236 -1.23 -16.04 -7.91
CA THR A 236 -0.46 -15.62 -6.74
C THR A 236 0.89 -16.33 -6.65
N ARG A 237 0.96 -17.61 -7.01
CA ARG A 237 2.23 -18.36 -7.11
C ARG A 237 3.17 -17.75 -8.15
N LEU A 238 2.63 -17.39 -9.32
CA LEU A 238 3.39 -16.66 -10.34
C LEU A 238 3.95 -15.33 -9.81
N ALA A 239 3.20 -14.60 -8.98
CA ALA A 239 3.68 -13.35 -8.39
C ALA A 239 4.83 -13.57 -7.41
N ILE A 240 4.80 -14.67 -6.66
CA ILE A 240 5.89 -15.07 -5.76
C ILE A 240 7.13 -15.47 -6.58
N GLU A 241 6.96 -16.24 -7.65
CA GLU A 241 8.04 -16.63 -8.57
C GLU A 241 8.72 -15.41 -9.19
N LYS A 242 7.92 -14.47 -9.72
CA LYS A 242 8.40 -13.18 -10.25
C LYS A 242 9.23 -12.42 -9.22
N TYR A 243 8.71 -12.31 -7.99
CA TYR A 243 9.41 -11.63 -6.91
C TYR A 243 10.76 -12.27 -6.56
N MET A 244 10.81 -13.59 -6.47
CA MET A 244 12.04 -14.32 -6.16
C MET A 244 13.10 -14.17 -7.26
N GLN A 245 12.68 -14.04 -8.51
CA GLN A 245 13.59 -13.91 -9.65
C GLN A 245 14.12 -12.49 -9.81
N SER A 246 13.25 -11.46 -9.73
CA SER A 246 13.64 -10.08 -10.04
C SER A 246 14.01 -9.23 -8.84
N VAL A 247 13.49 -9.56 -7.64
CA VAL A 247 13.49 -8.62 -6.51
C VAL A 247 14.30 -9.15 -5.34
N ARG A 248 13.94 -10.32 -4.80
CA ARG A 248 14.63 -10.90 -3.64
C ARG A 248 14.47 -12.41 -3.57
N LYS A 249 15.50 -13.12 -4.03
CA LYS A 249 15.53 -14.59 -4.10
C LYS A 249 15.53 -15.29 -2.74
N ASP A 250 16.10 -14.66 -1.72
CA ASP A 250 16.37 -15.23 -0.39
C ASP A 250 15.40 -14.75 0.70
N ALA A 251 14.26 -14.18 0.29
CA ALA A 251 13.25 -13.65 1.19
C ALA A 251 12.70 -14.75 2.13
N PRO A 252 12.63 -14.53 3.46
CA PRO A 252 12.18 -15.55 4.41
C PRO A 252 10.74 -16.06 4.21
N TRP A 253 9.91 -15.27 3.53
CA TRP A 253 8.52 -15.59 3.22
C TRP A 253 8.33 -16.32 1.88
N CYS A 254 9.43 -16.62 1.18
CA CYS A 254 9.47 -17.36 -0.07
C CYS A 254 10.13 -18.74 0.15
N PRO A 255 9.78 -19.78 -0.64
CA PRO A 255 8.91 -19.75 -1.82
C PRO A 255 7.40 -19.87 -1.53
N SER A 256 6.99 -20.00 -0.27
CA SER A 256 5.57 -20.14 0.10
C SER A 256 5.20 -19.16 1.20
N ASN A 257 4.35 -18.19 0.86
CA ASN A 257 3.80 -17.24 1.83
C ASN A 257 2.94 -17.94 2.87
N ILE A 258 2.16 -18.94 2.47
CA ILE A 258 1.30 -19.72 3.37
C ILE A 258 2.12 -20.49 4.41
N GLU A 259 3.24 -21.10 3.99
CA GLU A 259 4.15 -21.74 4.94
C GLU A 259 4.80 -20.72 5.89
N PHE A 260 5.17 -19.55 5.37
CA PHE A 260 5.65 -18.48 6.24
C PHE A 260 4.61 -18.04 7.27
N ILE A 261 3.35 -17.86 6.86
CA ILE A 261 2.23 -17.53 7.75
C ILE A 261 2.11 -18.61 8.84
N ARG A 262 2.15 -19.90 8.48
CA ARG A 262 2.14 -20.99 9.46
C ARG A 262 3.26 -20.84 10.48
N ARG A 263 4.50 -20.69 10.00
CA ARG A 263 5.71 -20.65 10.83
C ARG A 263 5.70 -19.47 11.80
N ILE A 264 5.43 -18.27 11.30
CA ILE A 264 5.48 -17.04 12.12
C ILE A 264 4.33 -16.97 13.14
N ASN A 265 3.23 -17.69 12.92
CA ASN A 265 2.10 -17.77 13.84
C ASN A 265 2.14 -18.98 14.79
N GLY A 266 3.16 -19.84 14.68
CA GLY A 266 3.29 -21.01 15.56
C GLY A 266 2.25 -22.10 15.32
N LEU A 267 1.75 -22.21 14.09
CA LEU A 267 0.75 -23.22 13.71
C LEU A 267 1.42 -24.54 13.33
N ASP A 268 0.74 -25.66 13.58
CA ASP A 268 1.28 -27.00 13.38
C ASP A 268 1.45 -27.35 11.90
N ASN A 269 0.52 -26.90 11.06
CA ASN A 269 0.48 -27.22 9.63
C ASN A 269 -0.26 -26.15 8.82
N ILE A 270 -0.13 -26.23 7.49
CA ILE A 270 -0.76 -25.30 6.55
C ILE A 270 -2.30 -25.41 6.59
N GLU A 271 -2.87 -26.57 6.92
CA GLU A 271 -4.33 -26.74 7.01
C GLU A 271 -4.92 -25.86 8.11
N GLN A 272 -4.23 -25.69 9.26
CA GLN A 272 -4.67 -24.74 10.29
C GLN A 272 -4.71 -23.29 9.80
N VAL A 273 -3.78 -22.88 8.92
CA VAL A 273 -3.82 -21.54 8.29
C VAL A 273 -5.09 -21.42 7.46
N LYS A 274 -5.36 -22.45 6.64
CA LYS A 274 -6.53 -22.52 5.77
C LYS A 274 -7.84 -22.50 6.57
N ASP A 275 -7.92 -23.29 7.63
CA ASP A 275 -9.07 -23.34 8.53
C ASP A 275 -9.34 -21.97 9.17
N ILE A 276 -8.30 -21.28 9.65
CA ILE A 276 -8.44 -19.92 10.19
C ILE A 276 -8.94 -18.97 9.09
N VAL A 277 -8.37 -19.03 7.89
CA VAL A 277 -8.74 -18.12 6.80
C VAL A 277 -10.19 -18.27 6.39
N PHE A 278 -10.69 -19.51 6.27
CA PHE A 278 -12.06 -19.78 5.85
C PHE A 278 -13.10 -19.64 6.98
N ASN A 279 -12.71 -19.77 8.25
CA ASN A 279 -13.62 -19.61 9.40
C ASN A 279 -13.65 -18.18 9.98
N ALA A 280 -12.79 -17.28 9.50
CA ALA A 280 -12.76 -15.89 9.94
C ALA A 280 -13.90 -15.04 9.37
N SER A 281 -14.40 -14.11 10.19
CA SER A 281 -15.27 -13.00 9.77
C SER A 281 -14.43 -11.73 9.75
N TYR A 282 -14.00 -11.28 8.57
CA TYR A 282 -13.10 -10.14 8.42
C TYR A 282 -13.89 -8.84 8.32
N LEU A 283 -13.82 -8.01 9.35
CA LEU A 283 -14.47 -6.71 9.38
C LEU A 283 -13.68 -5.71 8.53
N VAL A 284 -14.32 -5.12 7.53
CA VAL A 284 -13.76 -4.06 6.68
C VAL A 284 -13.65 -2.77 7.48
N MET A 285 -12.43 -2.38 7.81
CA MET A 285 -12.12 -1.20 8.61
C MET A 285 -11.96 0.05 7.74
N GLY A 286 -11.43 -0.12 6.53
CA GLY A 286 -11.21 0.96 5.56
C GLY A 286 -11.20 0.42 4.14
N LEU A 287 -11.16 1.33 3.16
CA LEU A 287 -11.11 1.01 1.73
C LEU A 287 -9.96 1.79 1.07
N GLY A 288 -9.42 1.22 -0.01
CA GLY A 288 -8.26 1.76 -0.71
C GLY A 288 -6.90 1.29 -0.17
N ASP A 289 -6.83 0.07 0.40
CA ASP A 289 -5.58 -0.62 0.83
C ASP A 289 -5.29 -1.86 -0.03
N VAL A 290 -4.73 -1.72 -1.24
CA VAL A 290 -4.43 -0.47 -1.93
C VAL A 290 -5.25 -0.33 -3.21
N TYR A 291 -5.72 0.90 -3.47
CA TYR A 291 -6.50 1.30 -4.65
C TYR A 291 -7.91 0.70 -4.75
N LEU A 292 -8.73 1.29 -5.62
CA LEU A 292 -10.00 0.77 -6.16
C LEU A 292 -10.83 -0.11 -5.21
N GLY A 293 -11.19 0.41 -4.03
CA GLY A 293 -12.08 -0.28 -3.10
C GLY A 293 -11.47 -1.52 -2.42
N ALA A 294 -10.16 -1.74 -2.54
CA ALA A 294 -9.45 -2.77 -1.80
C ALA A 294 -9.67 -2.59 -0.29
N PRO A 295 -10.17 -3.60 0.44
CA PRO A 295 -10.43 -3.46 1.86
C PRO A 295 -9.12 -3.55 2.65
N VAL A 296 -9.02 -2.77 3.73
CA VAL A 296 -8.25 -3.20 4.89
C VAL A 296 -9.23 -3.81 5.88
N ALA A 297 -9.06 -5.09 6.19
CA ALA A 297 -9.97 -5.83 7.03
C ALA A 297 -9.23 -6.62 8.11
N THR A 298 -9.88 -6.90 9.23
CA THR A 298 -9.31 -7.74 10.29
C THR A 298 -10.36 -8.68 10.85
N PRO A 299 -10.00 -9.92 11.24
CA PRO A 299 -10.93 -10.81 11.92
C PRO A 299 -11.53 -10.20 13.20
N LEU A 300 -12.85 -10.33 13.34
CA LEU A 300 -13.57 -9.96 14.56
C LEU A 300 -13.02 -10.74 15.76
N ASP A 301 -12.90 -12.07 15.63
CA ASP A 301 -12.27 -12.93 16.63
C ASP A 301 -10.75 -12.72 16.64
N PRO A 302 -10.15 -12.22 17.74
CA PRO A 302 -8.71 -12.03 17.82
C PRO A 302 -7.89 -13.31 17.60
N ARG A 303 -8.48 -14.50 17.80
CA ARG A 303 -7.84 -15.80 17.58
C ARG A 303 -7.70 -16.16 16.10
N HIS A 304 -8.35 -15.42 15.21
CA HIS A 304 -8.23 -15.59 13.77
C HIS A 304 -7.28 -14.56 13.13
N ARG A 305 -6.75 -13.61 13.90
CA ARG A 305 -5.82 -12.58 13.42
C ARG A 305 -4.44 -13.19 13.21
N LEU A 306 -4.23 -13.79 12.05
CA LEU A 306 -2.89 -14.20 11.61
C LEU A 306 -2.03 -12.94 11.44
N VAL A 307 -0.88 -12.91 12.10
CA VAL A 307 0.06 -11.78 12.06
C VAL A 307 1.22 -12.14 11.13
N THR A 308 1.56 -11.24 10.21
CA THR A 308 2.67 -11.41 9.27
C THR A 308 3.50 -10.14 9.15
N THR A 309 4.64 -10.21 8.47
CA THR A 309 5.29 -9.00 7.94
C THR A 309 4.78 -8.67 6.55
N LYS A 310 4.80 -7.38 6.21
CA LYS A 310 4.78 -6.93 4.81
C LYS A 310 6.13 -7.28 4.14
N TYR A 311 6.13 -7.48 2.83
CA TYR A 311 7.31 -7.75 2.01
C TYR A 311 8.36 -6.63 2.15
N ASN A 312 9.65 -6.99 2.11
CA ASN A 312 10.76 -6.04 2.11
C ASN A 312 11.83 -6.41 1.04
N PRO A 313 11.95 -5.65 -0.06
CA PRO A 313 11.03 -4.58 -0.51
C PRO A 313 9.70 -5.18 -1.00
N ALA A 314 8.68 -4.32 -1.18
CA ALA A 314 7.37 -4.73 -1.71
C ALA A 314 7.47 -5.32 -3.13
N ARG A 315 6.48 -6.12 -3.53
CA ARG A 315 6.38 -6.60 -4.92
C ARG A 315 6.06 -5.44 -5.85
N THR A 316 6.62 -5.49 -7.04
CA THR A 316 6.28 -4.62 -8.17
C THR A 316 4.99 -5.05 -8.85
N TRP A 317 4.68 -6.35 -8.83
CA TRP A 317 3.48 -6.93 -9.42
C TRP A 317 2.70 -7.82 -8.45
N THR A 318 1.38 -7.63 -8.43
CA THR A 318 0.39 -8.39 -7.67
C THR A 318 -0.85 -8.52 -8.55
N PRO A 319 -1.40 -9.73 -8.74
CA PRO A 319 -2.55 -9.91 -9.60
C PRO A 319 -3.82 -9.31 -8.98
N GLU A 320 -4.71 -8.84 -9.84
CA GLU A 320 -6.00 -8.29 -9.44
C GLU A 320 -6.82 -9.27 -8.58
N ASN A 321 -7.29 -8.78 -7.44
CA ASN A 321 -8.03 -9.47 -6.39
C ASN A 321 -7.31 -10.68 -5.79
N ALA A 322 -5.98 -10.67 -5.83
CA ALA A 322 -5.22 -11.44 -4.86
C ALA A 322 -5.66 -11.08 -3.44
N VAL A 323 -5.65 -12.08 -2.57
CA VAL A 323 -5.96 -11.93 -1.15
C VAL A 323 -4.67 -12.12 -0.38
N GLY A 324 -4.33 -11.16 0.48
CA GLY A 324 -3.10 -11.18 1.25
C GLY A 324 -3.30 -10.77 2.71
N ILE A 325 -2.35 -11.16 3.55
CA ILE A 325 -2.27 -10.81 4.97
C ILE A 325 -0.97 -10.04 5.25
N GLY A 326 -1.06 -8.88 5.88
CA GLY A 326 0.06 -7.99 6.20
C GLY A 326 -0.15 -7.38 7.58
N GLY A 327 0.75 -7.63 8.54
CA GLY A 327 0.43 -7.39 9.95
C GLY A 327 -0.76 -8.27 10.36
N ALA A 328 -1.66 -7.74 11.19
CA ALA A 328 -2.93 -8.37 11.56
C ALA A 328 -4.09 -8.09 10.58
N TYR A 329 -3.79 -7.62 9.36
CA TYR A 329 -4.77 -7.18 8.37
C TYR A 329 -4.81 -8.08 7.14
N MET A 330 -6.01 -8.21 6.58
CA MET A 330 -6.28 -8.83 5.29
C MET A 330 -6.66 -7.76 4.28
N CYS A 331 -6.14 -7.89 3.06
CA CYS A 331 -6.53 -7.07 1.93
C CYS A 331 -6.95 -7.92 0.72
N VAL A 332 -7.77 -7.31 -0.15
CA VAL A 332 -8.08 -7.83 -1.49
C VAL A 332 -7.69 -6.79 -2.52
N TYR A 333 -6.65 -7.05 -3.31
CA TYR A 333 -6.09 -6.06 -4.25
C TYR A 333 -7.14 -5.66 -5.30
N GLY A 334 -7.58 -4.39 -5.33
CA GLY A 334 -8.67 -3.95 -6.20
C GLY A 334 -8.31 -3.91 -7.69
N MET A 335 -7.01 -3.88 -7.99
CA MET A 335 -6.43 -3.88 -9.32
C MET A 335 -5.09 -4.60 -9.31
N GLU A 336 -4.57 -4.88 -10.50
CA GLU A 336 -3.18 -5.28 -10.67
C GLU A 336 -2.23 -4.13 -10.32
N GLY A 337 -1.13 -4.41 -9.61
CA GLY A 337 -0.18 -3.37 -9.21
C GLY A 337 0.81 -3.81 -8.13
N PRO A 338 1.55 -2.88 -7.49
CA PRO A 338 2.48 -3.21 -6.43
C PRO A 338 1.74 -3.67 -5.16
N GLY A 339 2.39 -4.50 -4.34
CA GLY A 339 1.77 -5.05 -3.14
C GLY A 339 2.77 -5.63 -2.13
N GLY A 340 2.46 -5.46 -0.85
CA GLY A 340 3.32 -5.89 0.26
C GLY A 340 2.81 -7.07 1.08
N TYR A 341 1.55 -7.50 0.93
CA TYR A 341 0.95 -8.49 1.84
C TYR A 341 1.31 -9.92 1.42
N GLN A 342 1.36 -10.85 2.37
CA GLN A 342 1.62 -12.28 2.15
C GLN A 342 0.39 -12.95 1.54
N PHE A 343 0.52 -13.63 0.40
CA PHE A 343 -0.64 -14.22 -0.28
C PHE A 343 -1.21 -15.44 0.44
N VAL A 344 -2.54 -15.56 0.36
CA VAL A 344 -3.29 -16.79 0.73
C VAL A 344 -4.10 -17.36 -0.44
N GLY A 345 -4.45 -16.53 -1.42
CA GLY A 345 -5.25 -16.96 -2.57
C GLY A 345 -5.72 -15.80 -3.43
N ARG A 346 -6.78 -16.03 -4.23
CA ARG A 346 -7.38 -15.03 -5.11
C ARG A 346 -8.90 -15.13 -5.08
N THR A 347 -9.58 -13.99 -5.21
CA THR A 347 -11.05 -13.89 -5.22
C THR A 347 -11.54 -13.15 -6.46
N ILE A 348 -12.80 -12.71 -6.46
CA ILE A 348 -13.47 -11.94 -7.51
C ILE A 348 -13.27 -10.43 -7.33
N GLN A 349 -13.82 -9.66 -8.28
CA GLN A 349 -13.64 -8.22 -8.41
C GLN A 349 -14.18 -7.43 -7.22
N MET A 350 -13.32 -6.62 -6.59
CA MET A 350 -13.74 -5.62 -5.60
C MET A 350 -14.23 -4.32 -6.25
N TRP A 351 -13.91 -4.13 -7.53
CA TRP A 351 -14.20 -2.92 -8.29
C TRP A 351 -14.84 -3.26 -9.65
N ASN A 352 -15.88 -2.54 -10.02
CA ASN A 352 -16.50 -2.61 -11.33
C ASN A 352 -16.45 -1.23 -11.99
N ARG A 353 -15.59 -1.05 -12.99
CA ARG A 353 -15.36 0.26 -13.61
C ARG A 353 -16.57 0.76 -14.42
N HIS A 354 -17.33 -0.15 -15.01
CA HIS A 354 -18.24 0.18 -16.11
C HIS A 354 -19.71 -0.11 -15.83
N HIS A 355 -20.01 -1.05 -14.93
CA HIS A 355 -21.36 -1.54 -14.73
C HIS A 355 -21.82 -1.35 -13.30
N GLN A 356 -23.10 -1.02 -13.17
CA GLN A 356 -23.86 -1.24 -11.96
C GLN A 356 -24.60 -2.58 -12.12
N THR A 357 -24.55 -3.40 -11.09
CA THR A 357 -25.16 -4.74 -11.08
C THR A 357 -26.00 -4.91 -9.81
N THR A 358 -26.46 -6.13 -9.51
CA THR A 358 -27.15 -6.39 -8.24
C THR A 358 -26.25 -6.23 -7.02
N ASP A 359 -24.94 -6.39 -7.18
CA ASP A 359 -23.96 -6.32 -6.09
C ASP A 359 -23.15 -5.01 -6.14
N PHE A 360 -23.00 -4.41 -7.32
CA PHE A 360 -22.44 -3.05 -7.50
C PHE A 360 -23.58 -2.03 -7.61
N THR A 361 -23.99 -1.50 -6.46
CA THR A 361 -25.19 -0.63 -6.31
C THR A 361 -24.84 0.81 -5.93
N ASP A 362 -25.87 1.67 -5.90
CA ASP A 362 -25.84 3.07 -5.42
C ASP A 362 -24.90 4.00 -6.21
N GLY A 363 -24.60 3.67 -7.46
CA GLY A 363 -23.63 4.42 -8.26
C GLY A 363 -22.18 4.22 -7.80
N LYS A 364 -21.93 3.29 -6.88
CA LYS A 364 -20.60 3.00 -6.35
C LYS A 364 -19.96 1.90 -7.18
N GLN A 365 -18.72 2.13 -7.57
CA GLN A 365 -17.94 1.15 -8.33
C GLN A 365 -17.21 0.13 -7.46
N TRP A 366 -17.12 0.38 -6.14
CA TRP A 366 -16.55 -0.54 -5.18
C TRP A 366 -17.64 -1.44 -4.59
N LEU A 367 -17.33 -2.71 -4.36
CA LEU A 367 -18.26 -3.73 -3.83
C LEU A 367 -18.55 -3.51 -2.34
N LEU A 368 -17.49 -3.34 -1.55
CA LEU A 368 -17.54 -3.37 -0.09
C LEU A 368 -17.93 -2.02 0.52
N ARG A 369 -18.36 -2.02 1.78
CA ARG A 369 -18.67 -0.83 2.58
C ARG A 369 -17.92 -0.93 3.90
N PHE A 370 -17.76 0.20 4.58
CA PHE A 370 -17.21 0.18 5.94
C PHE A 370 -18.09 -0.70 6.83
N PHE A 371 -17.44 -1.52 7.65
CA PHE A 371 -18.06 -2.50 8.54
C PHE A 371 -18.76 -3.68 7.86
N ASP A 372 -18.61 -3.88 6.55
CA ASP A 372 -18.90 -5.19 5.97
C ASP A 372 -18.02 -6.27 6.60
N GLN A 373 -18.53 -7.49 6.65
CA GLN A 373 -17.83 -8.68 7.10
C GLN A 373 -17.61 -9.60 5.92
N ILE A 374 -16.36 -9.77 5.51
CA ILE A 374 -15.99 -10.72 4.47
C ILE A 374 -15.91 -12.10 5.09
N ARG A 375 -16.54 -13.09 4.44
CA ARG A 375 -16.36 -14.51 4.73
C ARG A 375 -16.00 -15.23 3.44
N PHE A 376 -14.97 -16.06 3.48
CA PHE A 376 -14.56 -16.81 2.30
C PHE A 376 -15.22 -18.18 2.25
N TYR A 377 -15.48 -18.69 1.05
CA TYR A 377 -15.77 -20.09 0.81
C TYR A 377 -14.85 -20.65 -0.28
N PRO A 378 -14.41 -21.90 -0.19
CA PRO A 378 -13.42 -22.45 -1.11
C PRO A 378 -14.03 -22.72 -2.49
N VAL A 379 -13.28 -22.38 -3.55
CA VAL A 379 -13.57 -22.74 -4.95
C VAL A 379 -12.31 -23.20 -5.66
N GLY A 380 -12.45 -23.90 -6.79
CA GLY A 380 -11.31 -24.21 -7.66
C GLY A 380 -10.82 -23.00 -8.47
N ALA A 381 -9.57 -23.01 -8.92
CA ALA A 381 -9.01 -21.92 -9.73
C ALA A 381 -9.77 -21.72 -11.07
N GLU A 382 -10.15 -22.80 -11.75
CA GLU A 382 -10.93 -22.74 -12.99
C GLU A 382 -12.34 -22.20 -12.76
N GLU A 383 -12.98 -22.65 -11.68
CA GLU A 383 -14.30 -22.15 -11.25
C GLU A 383 -14.25 -20.66 -10.93
N LEU A 384 -13.21 -20.21 -10.22
CA LEU A 384 -13.00 -18.80 -9.91
C LEU A 384 -12.87 -17.96 -11.19
N MET A 385 -12.17 -18.47 -12.22
CA MET A 385 -12.01 -17.73 -13.48
C MET A 385 -13.36 -17.49 -14.16
N GLN A 386 -14.24 -18.50 -14.20
CA GLN A 386 -15.59 -18.32 -14.73
C GLN A 386 -16.39 -17.28 -13.91
N MET A 387 -16.36 -17.39 -12.57
CA MET A 387 -17.03 -16.41 -11.70
C MET A 387 -16.51 -14.98 -11.93
N ARG A 388 -15.20 -14.82 -12.15
CA ARG A 388 -14.56 -13.54 -12.43
C ARG A 388 -14.95 -12.92 -13.78
N GLU A 389 -15.29 -13.72 -14.77
CA GLU A 389 -15.83 -13.24 -16.05
C GLU A 389 -17.30 -12.80 -15.89
N ASP A 390 -18.08 -13.58 -15.15
CA ASP A 390 -19.53 -13.40 -15.01
C ASP A 390 -19.93 -12.30 -14.02
N PHE A 391 -19.18 -12.13 -12.93
CA PHE A 391 -19.51 -11.21 -11.85
C PHE A 391 -19.59 -9.73 -12.27
N PRO A 392 -18.59 -9.13 -12.94
CA PRO A 392 -18.67 -7.72 -13.35
C PRO A 392 -19.78 -7.46 -14.38
N LEU A 393 -20.26 -8.50 -15.07
CA LEU A 393 -21.36 -8.45 -16.03
C LEU A 393 -22.74 -8.68 -15.37
N GLY A 394 -22.80 -8.95 -14.08
CA GLY A 394 -24.03 -9.24 -13.34
C GLY A 394 -24.64 -10.62 -13.64
N LYS A 395 -23.85 -11.55 -14.18
CA LYS A 395 -24.27 -12.94 -14.46
C LYS A 395 -24.03 -13.89 -13.28
N PHE A 396 -23.22 -13.47 -12.32
CA PHE A 396 -23.01 -14.13 -11.04
C PHE A 396 -23.45 -13.18 -9.93
N LYS A 397 -24.14 -13.70 -8.92
CA LYS A 397 -24.64 -12.91 -7.78
C LYS A 397 -24.05 -13.45 -6.49
N LEU A 398 -23.59 -12.54 -5.63
CA LEU A 398 -23.09 -12.90 -4.31
C LEU A 398 -24.20 -13.21 -3.32
N ARG A 399 -23.88 -14.09 -2.36
CA ARG A 399 -24.65 -14.21 -1.12
C ARG A 399 -24.20 -13.07 -0.20
N ILE A 400 -25.11 -12.13 0.02
CA ILE A 400 -24.93 -11.01 0.95
C ILE A 400 -26.06 -11.08 1.98
N GLU A 401 -25.70 -11.08 3.26
CA GLU A 401 -26.65 -11.06 4.38
C GLU A 401 -26.60 -9.71 5.09
N GLU A 402 -27.75 -9.06 5.21
CA GLU A 402 -27.88 -7.82 5.97
C GLU A 402 -27.91 -8.13 7.47
N THR A 403 -27.08 -7.43 8.24
CA THR A 403 -27.00 -7.56 9.70
C THR A 403 -26.60 -6.23 10.34
N GLU A 404 -26.31 -6.25 11.63
CA GLU A 404 -25.87 -5.10 12.41
C GLU A 404 -24.68 -5.52 13.26
N LEU A 405 -23.63 -4.69 13.29
CA LEU A 405 -22.51 -4.88 14.21
C LEU A 405 -22.77 -4.05 15.48
N ASP A 406 -23.00 -4.76 16.59
CA ASP A 406 -23.20 -4.19 17.93
C ASP A 406 -21.87 -4.20 18.70
N LEU A 407 -21.36 -3.01 19.05
CA LEU A 407 -20.09 -2.87 19.74
C LEU A 407 -20.13 -3.41 21.19
N ALA A 408 -21.28 -3.29 21.86
CA ALA A 408 -21.46 -3.82 23.22
C ALA A 408 -21.44 -5.35 23.21
N GLU A 409 -22.08 -5.98 22.21
CA GLU A 409 -22.00 -7.43 22.02
C GLU A 409 -20.58 -7.89 21.72
N TYR A 410 -19.86 -7.18 20.85
CA TYR A 410 -18.46 -7.47 20.55
C TYR A 410 -17.56 -7.39 21.80
N ASN A 411 -17.68 -6.32 22.59
CA ASN A 411 -16.90 -6.15 23.81
C ASN A 411 -17.21 -7.23 24.86
N ARG A 412 -18.48 -7.66 24.97
CA ARG A 412 -18.85 -8.80 25.81
C ARG A 412 -18.24 -10.10 25.32
N PHE A 413 -18.25 -10.37 24.01
CA PHE A 413 -17.56 -11.52 23.43
C PHE A 413 -16.07 -11.56 23.79
N LEU A 414 -15.38 -10.41 23.72
CA LEU A 414 -13.97 -10.30 24.13
C LEU A 414 -13.77 -10.61 25.62
N ALA A 415 -14.62 -10.08 26.49
CA ALA A 415 -14.57 -10.33 27.93
C ALA A 415 -14.78 -11.81 28.27
N GLU A 416 -15.80 -12.44 27.67
CA GLU A 416 -16.13 -13.86 27.88
C GLU A 416 -15.04 -14.80 27.36
N ASN A 417 -14.31 -14.41 26.31
CA ASN A 417 -13.28 -15.24 25.68
C ASN A 417 -11.84 -14.83 26.03
N THR A 418 -11.65 -13.94 27.01
CA THR A 418 -10.33 -13.33 27.34
C THR A 418 -9.24 -14.39 27.53
N THR A 419 -9.52 -15.45 28.31
CA THR A 419 -8.51 -16.49 28.58
C THR A 419 -8.05 -17.21 27.30
N SER A 420 -9.00 -17.56 26.42
CA SER A 420 -8.71 -18.25 25.16
C SER A 420 -7.94 -17.33 24.21
N ILE A 421 -8.36 -16.06 24.09
CA ILE A 421 -7.72 -15.05 23.27
C ILE A 421 -6.27 -14.80 23.75
N THR A 422 -6.07 -14.60 25.04
CA THR A 422 -4.74 -14.36 25.61
C THR A 422 -3.81 -15.54 25.38
N THR A 423 -4.28 -16.78 25.56
CA THR A 423 -3.48 -17.99 25.32
C THR A 423 -3.05 -18.07 23.85
N PHE A 424 -3.97 -17.83 22.91
CA PHE A 424 -3.65 -17.82 21.49
C PHE A 424 -2.60 -16.76 21.16
N LYS A 425 -2.79 -15.51 21.62
CA LYS A 425 -1.86 -14.40 21.38
C LYS A 425 -0.47 -14.67 21.96
N GLN A 426 -0.38 -15.28 23.14
CA GLN A 426 0.91 -15.63 23.76
C GLN A 426 1.68 -16.65 22.91
N ASN A 427 1.01 -17.69 22.41
CA ASN A 427 1.64 -18.69 21.55
C ASN A 427 2.10 -18.09 20.22
N GLN A 428 1.25 -17.26 19.60
CA GLN A 428 1.58 -16.54 18.37
C GLN A 428 2.78 -15.61 18.57
N GLN A 429 2.80 -14.82 19.64
CA GLN A 429 3.89 -13.90 19.95
C GLN A 429 5.22 -14.63 20.16
N ALA A 430 5.21 -15.76 20.87
CA ALA A 430 6.42 -16.57 21.06
C ALA A 430 6.97 -17.11 19.73
N ALA A 431 6.11 -17.53 18.80
CA ALA A 431 6.53 -17.99 17.47
C ALA A 431 7.05 -16.84 16.61
N PHE A 432 6.42 -15.68 16.71
CA PHE A 432 6.83 -14.46 16.02
C PHE A 432 8.21 -13.98 16.47
N ASP A 433 8.45 -13.94 17.79
CA ASP A 433 9.76 -13.60 18.36
C ASP A 433 10.84 -14.60 17.93
N ALA A 434 10.54 -15.90 17.94
CA ALA A 434 11.47 -16.94 17.48
C ALA A 434 11.81 -16.83 15.98
N GLU A 435 10.85 -16.43 15.14
CA GLU A 435 11.09 -16.20 13.72
C GLU A 435 11.94 -14.94 13.48
N ARG A 436 11.68 -13.85 14.21
CA ARG A 436 12.53 -12.64 14.18
C ARG A 436 13.97 -12.97 14.56
N ASP A 437 14.17 -13.69 15.66
CA ASP A 437 15.50 -14.05 16.14
C ASP A 437 16.25 -14.94 15.14
N ARG A 438 15.53 -15.83 14.45
CA ARG A 438 16.08 -16.62 13.34
C ARG A 438 16.61 -15.73 12.21
N TRP A 439 15.86 -14.71 11.80
CA TRP A 439 16.29 -13.80 10.73
C TRP A 439 17.50 -12.98 11.11
N ILE A 440 17.62 -12.58 12.37
CA ILE A 440 18.80 -11.91 12.89
C ILE A 440 20.00 -12.87 12.81
N ALA A 441 19.83 -14.12 13.27
CA ALA A 441 20.89 -15.12 13.26
C ALA A 441 21.34 -15.53 11.85
N THR A 442 20.45 -15.52 10.85
CA THR A 442 20.76 -15.87 9.45
C THR A 442 21.18 -14.67 8.60
N GLY A 443 21.22 -13.45 9.17
CA GLY A 443 21.55 -12.22 8.44
C GLY A 443 20.44 -11.71 7.50
N GLN A 444 19.25 -12.31 7.54
CA GLN A 444 18.11 -11.94 6.67
C GLN A 444 17.36 -10.69 7.18
N ALA A 445 17.64 -10.24 8.40
CA ALA A 445 17.03 -9.07 9.02
C ALA A 445 17.44 -7.74 8.36
N GLN A 446 18.64 -7.67 7.76
CA GLN A 446 19.11 -6.48 7.04
C GLN A 446 19.22 -6.82 5.56
N TYR A 447 18.22 -6.41 4.78
CA TYR A 447 18.28 -6.47 3.33
C TYR A 447 18.66 -5.10 2.79
N SER A 448 19.86 -4.98 2.22
CA SER A 448 20.18 -3.89 1.31
C SER A 448 19.98 -4.45 -0.09
N ALA A 449 19.05 -3.89 -0.85
CA ALA A 449 19.17 -3.99 -2.30
C ALA A 449 20.52 -3.34 -2.63
N ASP A 450 21.39 -4.02 -3.39
CA ASP A 450 22.41 -3.25 -4.09
C ASP A 450 21.63 -2.24 -4.95
N PRO A 451 21.81 -0.92 -4.73
CA PRO A 451 21.21 0.06 -5.63
C PRO A 451 21.66 -0.38 -7.01
N ALA A 452 20.70 -0.63 -7.92
CA ALA A 452 20.93 -1.14 -9.27
C ALA A 452 22.33 -0.75 -9.69
N GLY A 453 23.24 -1.73 -9.64
CA GLY A 453 24.66 -1.44 -9.51
C GLY A 453 25.05 -0.40 -10.54
N ASP A 454 26.07 0.39 -10.24
CA ASP A 454 26.85 1.16 -11.22
C ASP A 454 27.49 0.25 -12.30
N ALA A 455 26.80 -0.81 -12.75
CA ALA A 455 26.93 -1.41 -14.06
C ALA A 455 26.34 -0.46 -15.11
N ALA A 456 26.83 0.79 -15.13
CA ALA A 456 27.09 1.43 -16.40
C ALA A 456 28.21 0.62 -17.08
N SER A 457 27.90 -0.57 -17.61
CA SER A 457 28.69 -1.07 -18.73
C SER A 457 28.33 -0.15 -19.89
N SER A 458 29.09 0.93 -20.04
CA SER A 458 29.03 1.74 -21.24
C SER A 458 29.26 0.80 -22.42
N ASP A 459 28.46 0.94 -23.49
CA ASP A 459 28.73 0.34 -24.80
C ASP A 459 30.09 0.78 -25.42
N ALA A 460 30.91 1.53 -24.67
CA ALA A 460 32.27 1.92 -25.01
C ALA A 460 33.15 0.68 -25.20
N GLY A 461 33.15 0.15 -26.42
CA GLY A 461 33.93 -1.01 -26.83
C GLY A 461 33.13 -2.14 -27.48
N LEU A 462 31.80 -2.02 -27.61
CA LEU A 462 31.00 -3.05 -28.31
C LEU A 462 31.31 -3.02 -29.82
N ALA A 463 32.08 -3.99 -30.29
CA ALA A 463 32.38 -4.15 -31.71
C ALA A 463 31.24 -4.93 -32.38
N LEU A 464 30.39 -4.23 -33.14
CA LEU A 464 29.31 -4.89 -33.88
C LEU A 464 29.89 -5.67 -35.07
N PRO A 465 29.53 -6.96 -35.23
CA PRO A 465 29.88 -7.72 -36.42
C PRO A 465 29.34 -7.06 -37.69
N GLU A 466 30.04 -7.24 -38.83
CA GLU A 466 29.63 -6.65 -40.10
C GLU A 466 28.21 -7.09 -40.49
N GLY A 467 27.37 -6.11 -40.88
CA GLY A 467 25.97 -6.32 -41.23
C GLY A 467 25.04 -6.60 -40.05
N CYS A 468 25.46 -6.38 -38.81
CA CYS A 468 24.60 -6.50 -37.62
C CYS A 468 24.25 -5.14 -37.01
N ILE A 469 23.14 -5.10 -36.28
CA ILE A 469 22.66 -3.96 -35.50
C ILE A 469 22.55 -4.33 -34.02
N ALA A 470 22.69 -3.33 -33.14
CA ALA A 470 22.43 -3.49 -31.72
C ALA A 470 20.96 -3.16 -31.43
N ILE A 471 20.25 -4.06 -30.75
CA ILE A 471 18.97 -3.76 -30.12
C ILE A 471 19.28 -3.36 -28.67
N ALA A 472 19.00 -2.10 -28.34
CA ALA A 472 19.33 -1.50 -27.05
C ALA A 472 18.10 -1.41 -26.12
N ALA A 473 18.35 -1.36 -24.81
CA ALA A 473 17.32 -1.10 -23.82
C ALA A 473 16.73 0.30 -24.02
N SER A 474 15.41 0.41 -24.14
CA SER A 474 14.73 1.71 -24.23
C SER A 474 14.62 2.43 -22.86
N VAL A 475 14.84 1.70 -21.77
CA VAL A 475 14.63 2.13 -20.38
C VAL A 475 15.71 1.54 -19.45
N THR A 476 15.95 2.20 -18.32
CA THR A 476 16.76 1.66 -17.23
C THR A 476 15.91 0.76 -16.34
N GLY A 477 16.35 -0.47 -16.08
CA GLY A 477 15.56 -1.47 -15.33
C GLY A 477 16.31 -2.77 -15.05
N SER A 478 15.58 -3.85 -14.82
CA SER A 478 16.11 -5.21 -14.65
C SER A 478 15.56 -6.14 -15.72
N VAL A 479 16.37 -7.04 -16.27
CA VAL A 479 15.91 -8.00 -17.30
C VAL A 479 15.01 -9.07 -16.67
N TRP A 480 13.74 -9.10 -17.05
CA TRP A 480 12.78 -10.10 -16.59
C TRP A 480 12.93 -11.41 -17.35
N ALA A 481 12.83 -11.35 -18.68
CA ALA A 481 12.83 -12.53 -19.54
C ALA A 481 13.61 -12.27 -20.82
N VAL A 482 14.23 -13.33 -21.33
CA VAL A 482 14.84 -13.38 -22.66
C VAL A 482 14.06 -14.43 -23.43
N ASN A 483 13.30 -13.99 -24.45
CA ASN A 483 12.33 -14.82 -25.16
C ASN A 483 12.92 -15.52 -26.40
N VAL A 484 14.18 -15.24 -26.71
CA VAL A 484 14.86 -15.71 -27.93
C VAL A 484 16.20 -16.37 -27.61
N LYS A 485 16.77 -17.08 -28.58
CA LYS A 485 18.08 -17.73 -28.48
C LYS A 485 19.01 -17.27 -29.60
N PRO A 486 20.34 -17.32 -29.41
CA PRO A 486 21.27 -17.14 -30.52
C PRO A 486 20.99 -18.14 -31.65
N GLY A 487 21.03 -17.67 -32.90
CA GLY A 487 20.67 -18.39 -34.12
C GLY A 487 19.17 -18.42 -34.44
N GLU A 488 18.31 -17.86 -33.59
CA GLU A 488 16.86 -17.79 -33.82
C GLU A 488 16.50 -16.68 -34.80
N HIS A 489 15.62 -16.98 -35.76
CA HIS A 489 15.05 -15.98 -36.66
C HIS A 489 13.84 -15.31 -36.00
N VAL A 490 13.80 -13.98 -36.05
CA VAL A 490 12.77 -13.16 -35.43
C VAL A 490 12.10 -12.27 -36.46
N SER A 491 10.83 -11.96 -36.23
CA SER A 491 10.07 -11.01 -37.06
C SER A 491 10.22 -9.58 -36.56
N ASP A 492 9.99 -8.61 -37.46
CA ASP A 492 9.90 -7.19 -37.09
C ASP A 492 8.83 -6.97 -35.99
N GLY A 493 9.16 -6.20 -34.96
CA GLY A 493 8.30 -5.96 -33.80
C GLY A 493 8.16 -7.15 -32.83
N GLN A 494 8.84 -8.28 -33.06
CA GLN A 494 8.79 -9.40 -32.12
C GLN A 494 9.46 -9.01 -30.79
N THR A 495 8.78 -9.24 -29.66
CA THR A 495 9.36 -9.01 -28.33
C THR A 495 10.49 -9.98 -28.03
N LEU A 496 11.72 -9.46 -27.94
CA LEU A 496 12.93 -10.25 -27.73
C LEU A 496 13.27 -10.42 -26.25
N ILE A 497 13.19 -9.32 -25.51
CA ILE A 497 13.51 -9.24 -24.08
C ILE A 497 12.37 -8.50 -23.39
N VAL A 498 12.09 -8.86 -22.14
CA VAL A 498 11.22 -8.08 -21.26
C VAL A 498 12.08 -7.45 -20.18
N VAL A 499 12.04 -6.12 -20.07
CA VAL A 499 12.70 -5.36 -19.00
C VAL A 499 11.65 -4.89 -18.01
N GLU A 500 11.89 -5.14 -16.73
CA GLU A 500 11.13 -4.57 -15.63
C GLU A 500 11.70 -3.20 -15.26
N ALA A 501 10.96 -2.14 -15.58
CA ALA A 501 11.34 -0.77 -15.28
C ALA A 501 10.11 0.03 -14.85
N MET A 502 10.28 0.92 -13.87
CA MET A 502 9.19 1.78 -13.38
C MET A 502 7.92 0.98 -12.98
N LYS A 503 8.11 -0.24 -12.44
CA LYS A 503 7.03 -1.19 -12.06
C LYS A 503 6.18 -1.69 -13.24
N MET A 504 6.69 -1.60 -14.47
CA MET A 504 6.05 -2.11 -15.67
C MET A 504 6.97 -3.13 -16.37
N GLU A 505 6.35 -4.06 -17.09
CA GLU A 505 7.03 -4.91 -18.06
C GLU A 505 7.10 -4.17 -19.39
N ILE A 506 8.31 -3.92 -19.88
CA ILE A 506 8.58 -3.20 -21.12
C ILE A 506 9.25 -4.18 -22.08
N GLY A 507 8.55 -4.50 -23.16
CA GLY A 507 9.09 -5.30 -24.25
C GLY A 507 10.17 -4.52 -25.00
N ILE A 508 11.33 -5.14 -25.17
CA ILE A 508 12.37 -4.70 -26.10
C ILE A 508 12.17 -5.52 -27.36
N GLU A 509 11.72 -4.85 -28.42
CA GLU A 509 11.28 -5.45 -29.67
C GLU A 509 12.39 -5.42 -30.72
N ALA A 510 12.30 -6.33 -31.69
CA ALA A 510 13.18 -6.34 -32.86
C ALA A 510 12.90 -5.12 -33.76
N ASP A 511 13.96 -4.44 -34.19
CA ASP A 511 13.93 -3.36 -35.18
C ASP A 511 14.16 -3.95 -36.59
N GLY A 512 13.19 -4.74 -37.07
CA GLY A 512 13.29 -5.52 -38.31
C GLY A 512 13.40 -7.04 -38.11
N ALA A 513 13.05 -7.79 -39.17
CA ALA A 513 13.24 -9.23 -39.20
C ALA A 513 14.72 -9.59 -39.37
N GLY A 514 15.16 -10.69 -38.77
CA GLY A 514 16.57 -11.10 -38.83
C GLY A 514 16.91 -12.28 -37.93
N VAL A 515 18.20 -12.60 -37.83
CA VAL A 515 18.72 -13.66 -36.98
C VAL A 515 19.40 -13.08 -35.75
N VAL A 516 19.04 -13.55 -34.56
CA VAL A 516 19.69 -13.19 -33.30
C VAL A 516 21.10 -13.77 -33.30
N GLU A 517 22.13 -12.93 -33.34
CA GLU A 517 23.51 -13.39 -33.33
C GLU A 517 24.03 -13.58 -31.91
N GLU A 518 23.75 -12.62 -31.03
CA GLU A 518 24.25 -12.64 -29.66
C GLU A 518 23.25 -12.00 -28.71
N ILE A 519 23.23 -12.51 -27.46
CA ILE A 519 22.45 -11.96 -26.36
C ILE A 519 23.44 -11.52 -25.28
N LEU A 520 23.41 -10.23 -24.94
CA LEU A 520 24.39 -9.56 -24.08
C LEU A 520 23.92 -9.39 -22.64
N CYS A 521 22.73 -9.91 -22.30
CA CYS A 521 22.14 -9.81 -20.98
C CYS A 521 21.63 -11.16 -20.48
N THR A 522 21.31 -11.24 -19.18
CA THR A 522 20.74 -12.45 -18.56
C THR A 522 19.56 -12.07 -17.67
N PRO A 523 18.54 -12.94 -17.50
CA PRO A 523 17.47 -12.69 -16.55
C PRO A 523 18.00 -12.34 -15.15
N GLY A 524 17.49 -11.26 -14.58
CA GLY A 524 17.91 -10.70 -13.29
C GLY A 524 19.01 -9.63 -13.36
N SER A 525 19.66 -9.41 -14.52
CA SER A 525 20.69 -8.36 -14.64
C SER A 525 20.10 -6.96 -14.78
N SER A 526 20.69 -5.96 -14.11
CA SER A 526 20.35 -4.55 -14.32
C SER A 526 20.84 -4.03 -15.68
N VAL A 527 20.06 -3.16 -16.29
CA VAL A 527 20.35 -2.54 -17.59
C VAL A 527 20.08 -1.03 -17.56
N SER A 528 20.86 -0.26 -18.32
CA SER A 528 20.67 1.18 -18.50
C SER A 528 19.98 1.50 -19.83
N ALA A 529 19.18 2.56 -19.88
CA ALA A 529 18.64 3.06 -21.13
C ALA A 529 19.78 3.34 -22.13
N GLY A 530 19.67 2.80 -23.34
CA GLY A 530 20.66 2.85 -24.41
C GLY A 530 21.70 1.73 -24.40
N GLN A 531 21.73 0.85 -23.39
CA GLN A 531 22.65 -0.29 -23.34
C GLN A 531 22.26 -1.37 -24.36
N ALA A 532 23.21 -1.86 -25.15
CA ALA A 532 22.97 -2.96 -26.07
C ALA A 532 22.62 -4.26 -25.33
N LEU A 533 21.53 -4.91 -25.75
CA LEU A 533 21.04 -6.16 -25.15
C LEU A 533 21.12 -7.35 -26.11
N ILE A 534 20.90 -7.11 -27.41
CA ILE A 534 20.97 -8.13 -28.46
C ILE A 534 21.74 -7.58 -29.65
N ILE A 535 22.52 -8.45 -30.28
CA ILE A 535 23.07 -8.21 -31.62
C ILE A 535 22.19 -8.98 -32.60
N LEU A 536 21.54 -8.26 -33.52
CA LEU A 536 20.67 -8.81 -34.54
C LEU A 536 21.33 -8.65 -35.91
N ARG A 537 21.31 -9.70 -36.74
CA ARG A 537 21.62 -9.61 -38.17
C ARG A 537 20.31 -9.45 -38.95
N PRO A 538 20.00 -8.28 -39.51
CA PRO A 538 18.78 -8.09 -40.28
C PRO A 538 18.75 -8.99 -41.52
N ASP A 539 17.55 -9.39 -41.93
CA ASP A 539 17.32 -9.94 -43.26
C ASP A 539 17.61 -8.84 -44.31
N VAL A 540 18.32 -9.20 -45.37
CA VAL A 540 18.72 -8.27 -46.44
C VAL A 540 17.57 -7.88 -47.35
#